data_AF-A0A3B8Q478-F1
#
_entry.id   AF-A0A3B8Q478-F1
#
_cell.length_a   1.000
_cell.length_b   1.000
_cell.length_c   1.000
_cell.angle_alpha   90.00
_cell.angle_beta   90.00
_cell.angle_gamma   90.00
#
_symmetry.space_group_name_H-M   'P 1'
#
loop_
_entity.id
_entity.type
_entity.pdbx_description
1 polymer ?
#
loop_
_entity_poly.entity_id
_entity_poly.type
_entity_poly.pdbx_seq_one_letter_code
_entity_poly.pdbx_strand_id
1 'polypeptide(L)'
;MADSSQPTPEPAQAPLPTAPSLSELRLPINQLAKVNAALAGALGEAGIGGQELNGLFAAGVKATCVACGLGLTGTELGELALAASEDHDRRLSPRLEKLRLGECPRNGCESRFYQVVLTAPGRFDRGWVLGRTQQLIAGKREPLLSMRPSLSPETRRTTRRLAGIALATFFVAFVAYRLVFFRSQPIPFVQPKSPFTVEPTSIDPSQR
;
A
#
# COMPACT_ATOMS: atom_id res chain seq x y z
N MET A 1 -48.33 38.15 49.25
CA MET A 1 -48.46 37.18 48.15
C MET A 1 -47.71 37.75 46.96
N ALA A 2 -46.43 37.41 46.83
CA ALA A 2 -45.60 37.81 45.70
C ALA A 2 -44.88 36.54 45.24
N ASP A 3 -45.09 36.23 43.96
CA ASP A 3 -44.79 34.98 43.29
C ASP A 3 -43.29 34.82 43.07
N SER A 4 -42.72 33.71 43.55
CA SER A 4 -41.32 33.34 43.35
C SER A 4 -41.20 32.47 42.11
N SER A 5 -41.06 33.10 40.93
CA SER A 5 -40.73 32.37 39.70
C SER A 5 -39.24 32.06 39.65
N GLN A 6 -38.86 30.85 40.05
CA GLN A 6 -37.54 30.29 39.76
C GLN A 6 -37.39 30.03 38.25
N PRO A 7 -36.26 30.40 37.61
CA PRO A 7 -35.98 30.02 36.25
C PRO A 7 -35.67 28.51 36.18
N THR A 8 -36.44 27.80 35.37
CA THR A 8 -36.24 26.39 35.03
C THR A 8 -34.84 26.18 34.42
N PRO A 9 -34.03 25.22 34.92
CA PRO A 9 -32.75 24.89 34.30
C PRO A 9 -33.01 24.24 32.93
N GLU A 10 -32.56 24.92 31.88
CA GLU A 10 -32.52 24.42 30.51
C GLU A 10 -31.72 23.10 30.48
N PRO A 11 -32.31 21.98 30.03
CA PRO A 11 -31.60 20.71 29.98
C PRO A 11 -30.44 20.86 29.00
N ALA A 12 -29.22 20.72 29.54
CA ALA A 12 -27.98 20.71 28.78
C ALA A 12 -28.13 19.77 27.58
N GLN A 13 -28.25 20.37 26.39
CA GLN A 13 -28.27 19.64 25.14
C GLN A 13 -26.99 18.80 25.06
N ALA A 14 -27.15 17.47 25.02
CA ALA A 14 -26.06 16.57 24.72
C ALA A 14 -25.41 17.05 23.40
N PRO A 15 -24.06 17.13 23.31
CA PRO A 15 -23.40 17.57 22.10
C PRO A 15 -23.84 16.66 20.95
N LEU A 16 -24.60 17.23 20.02
CA LEU A 16 -24.98 16.59 18.77
C LEU A 16 -23.70 16.07 18.09
N PRO A 17 -23.71 14.86 17.52
CA PRO A 17 -22.58 14.37 16.74
C PRO A 17 -22.36 15.33 15.58
N THR A 18 -21.32 16.15 15.69
CA THR A 18 -20.86 17.08 14.66
C THR A 18 -20.85 16.35 13.33
N ALA A 19 -21.68 16.79 12.38
CA ALA A 19 -21.62 16.30 11.01
C ALA A 19 -20.16 16.35 10.53
N PRO A 20 -19.67 15.34 9.79
CA PRO A 20 -18.28 15.31 9.37
C PRO A 20 -18.00 16.52 8.48
N SER A 21 -17.35 17.54 9.06
CA SER A 21 -16.79 18.63 8.26
C SER A 21 -15.80 17.99 7.31
N LEU A 22 -16.02 18.14 6.00
CA LEU A 22 -15.17 17.63 4.92
C LEU A 22 -13.69 18.08 5.00
N SER A 23 -13.36 18.89 6.02
CA SER A 23 -12.02 19.37 6.36
C SER A 23 -11.17 18.35 7.12
N GLU A 24 -11.77 17.26 7.61
CA GLU A 24 -11.09 16.30 8.48
C GLU A 24 -11.34 14.87 8.02
N LEU A 25 -10.27 14.08 7.95
CA LEU A 25 -10.33 12.68 7.55
C LEU A 25 -9.96 11.78 8.73
N ARG A 26 -10.94 11.04 9.27
CA ARG A 26 -10.74 10.10 10.38
C ARG A 26 -10.50 8.69 9.84
N LEU A 27 -9.39 8.08 10.25
CA LEU A 27 -8.91 6.82 9.70
C LEU A 27 -8.37 5.91 10.82
N PRO A 28 -8.47 4.58 10.66
CA PRO A 28 -7.82 3.66 11.56
C PRO A 28 -6.28 3.69 11.36
N ILE A 29 -5.55 3.41 12.44
CA ILE A 29 -4.08 3.47 12.52
C ILE A 29 -3.38 2.60 11.46
N ASN A 30 -3.94 1.43 11.14
CA ASN A 30 -3.42 0.52 10.13
C ASN A 30 -3.51 1.07 8.70
N GLN A 31 -4.28 2.13 8.46
CA GLN A 31 -4.39 2.79 7.17
C GLN A 31 -3.47 4.00 7.02
N LEU A 32 -2.81 4.47 8.10
CA LEU A 32 -1.95 5.67 8.06
C LEU A 32 -0.85 5.60 6.99
N ALA A 33 -0.21 4.44 6.82
CA ALA A 33 0.81 4.24 5.79
C ALA A 33 0.25 4.46 4.36
N LYS A 34 -1.02 4.13 4.13
CA LYS A 34 -1.68 4.30 2.83
C LYS A 34 -2.11 5.74 2.58
N VAL A 35 -2.30 6.53 3.64
CA VAL A 35 -2.75 7.93 3.54
C VAL A 35 -1.75 8.75 2.74
N ASN A 36 -0.45 8.61 2.99
CA ASN A 36 0.55 9.44 2.31
C ASN A 36 0.48 9.25 0.78
N ALA A 37 0.49 7.99 0.33
CA ALA A 37 0.41 7.68 -1.10
C ALA A 37 -0.94 8.09 -1.72
N ALA A 38 -2.04 7.87 -1.01
CA ALA A 38 -3.37 8.28 -1.48
C ALA A 38 -3.51 9.80 -1.55
N LEU A 39 -2.98 10.52 -0.56
CA LEU A 39 -3.01 11.98 -0.51
C LEU A 39 -2.11 12.58 -1.60
N ALA A 40 -0.93 11.99 -1.84
CA ALA A 40 -0.05 12.40 -2.92
C ALA A 40 -0.71 12.19 -4.29
N GLY A 41 -1.42 11.08 -4.47
CA GLY A 41 -2.23 10.82 -5.66
C GLY A 41 -3.35 11.84 -5.85
N ALA A 42 -4.13 12.13 -4.79
CA ALA A 42 -5.23 13.10 -4.84
C ALA A 42 -4.72 14.53 -5.10
N LEU A 43 -3.61 14.94 -4.49
CA LEU A 43 -2.99 16.25 -4.73
C LEU A 43 -2.40 16.34 -6.15
N GLY A 44 -1.84 15.24 -6.68
CA GLY A 44 -1.40 15.16 -8.07
C GLY A 44 -2.57 15.29 -9.07
N GLU A 45 -3.71 14.65 -8.78
CA GLU A 45 -4.95 14.81 -9.57
C GLU A 45 -5.50 16.26 -9.50
N ALA A 46 -5.27 16.97 -8.39
CA ALA A 46 -5.58 18.39 -8.25
C ALA A 46 -4.60 19.33 -9.00
N GLY A 47 -3.59 18.78 -9.68
CA GLY A 47 -2.61 19.54 -10.47
C GLY A 47 -1.40 20.04 -9.70
N ILE A 48 -1.15 19.54 -8.48
CA ILE A 48 0.01 19.94 -7.68
C ILE A 48 1.25 19.16 -8.13
N GLY A 49 2.32 19.89 -8.45
CA GLY A 49 3.58 19.32 -8.91
C GLY A 49 4.48 18.77 -7.78
N GLY A 50 5.47 17.94 -8.15
CA GLY A 50 6.33 17.22 -7.20
C GLY A 50 7.09 18.09 -6.19
N GLN A 51 7.56 19.27 -6.59
CA GLN A 51 8.27 20.17 -5.66
C GLN A 51 7.33 20.82 -4.63
N GLU A 52 6.13 21.21 -5.06
CA GLU A 52 5.11 21.77 -4.16
C GLU A 52 4.54 20.71 -3.22
N LEU A 53 4.40 19.46 -3.69
CA LEU A 53 3.97 18.33 -2.86
C LEU A 53 4.88 18.15 -1.63
N ASN A 54 6.20 18.16 -1.81
CA ASN A 54 7.12 17.99 -0.68
C ASN A 54 6.96 19.09 0.38
N GLY A 55 6.79 20.35 -0.05
CA GLY A 55 6.52 21.46 0.87
C GLY A 55 5.18 21.32 1.59
N LEU A 56 4.14 20.88 0.87
CA LEU A 56 2.81 20.64 1.43
C LEU A 56 2.80 19.48 2.43
N PHE A 57 3.53 18.39 2.19
CA PHE A 57 3.63 17.31 3.15
C PHE A 57 4.42 17.72 4.40
N ALA A 58 5.52 18.45 4.23
CA ALA A 58 6.35 18.88 5.35
C ALA A 58 5.62 19.85 6.31
N ALA A 59 4.90 20.84 5.77
CA ALA A 59 4.29 21.89 6.59
C ALA A 59 2.76 21.78 6.70
N GLY A 60 2.11 21.12 5.74
CA GLY A 60 0.67 21.19 5.53
C GLY A 60 -0.13 20.01 6.05
N VAL A 61 0.48 18.83 6.20
CA VAL A 61 -0.23 17.61 6.61
C VAL A 61 0.08 17.30 8.06
N LYS A 62 -0.97 17.15 8.87
CA LYS A 62 -0.88 16.72 10.26
C LYS A 62 -1.86 15.59 10.52
N ALA A 63 -1.41 14.56 11.22
CA ALA A 63 -2.26 13.49 11.71
C ALA A 63 -2.23 13.46 13.25
N THR A 64 -3.36 13.64 13.90
CA THR A 64 -3.46 13.68 15.37
C THR A 64 -4.19 12.46 15.88
N CYS A 65 -3.70 11.87 16.97
CA CYS A 65 -4.43 10.80 17.66
C CYS A 65 -5.69 11.37 18.30
N VAL A 66 -6.84 10.75 18.07
CA VAL A 66 -8.14 11.26 18.54
C VAL A 66 -8.26 11.24 20.07
N ALA A 67 -7.65 10.26 20.77
CA ALA A 67 -7.74 10.19 22.23
C ALA A 67 -6.66 11.01 22.95
N CYS A 68 -5.39 10.89 22.53
CA CYS A 68 -4.28 11.45 23.29
C CYS A 68 -3.67 12.72 22.69
N GLY A 69 -4.16 13.16 21.53
CA GLY A 69 -3.73 14.39 20.85
C GLY A 69 -2.33 14.31 20.23
N LEU A 70 -1.66 13.15 20.29
CA LEU A 70 -0.31 13.00 19.75
C LEU A 70 -0.29 13.29 18.24
N GLY A 71 0.41 14.35 17.85
CA GLY A 71 0.51 14.80 16.46
C GLY A 71 1.67 14.15 15.72
N LEU A 72 1.39 13.73 14.50
CA LEU A 72 2.34 13.24 13.50
C LEU A 72 2.40 14.23 12.35
N THR A 73 3.60 14.43 11.83
CA THR A 73 3.88 15.29 10.69
C THR A 73 3.75 14.52 9.38
N GLY A 74 3.56 15.22 8.25
CA GLY A 74 3.51 14.56 6.95
C GLY A 74 4.81 13.85 6.57
N THR A 75 5.96 14.30 7.08
CA THR A 75 7.24 13.59 6.90
C THR A 75 7.26 12.25 7.62
N GLU A 76 6.81 12.20 8.88
CA GLU A 76 6.65 10.96 9.65
C GLU A 76 5.67 9.98 8.97
N LEU A 77 4.57 10.49 8.40
CA LEU A 77 3.64 9.68 7.59
C LEU A 77 4.30 9.15 6.32
N GLY A 78 5.19 9.93 5.71
CA GLY A 78 5.96 9.51 4.55
C GLY A 78 6.97 8.41 4.84
N GLU A 79 7.69 8.53 5.95
CA GLU A 79 8.59 7.47 6.42
C GLU A 79 7.82 6.18 6.72
N LEU A 80 6.65 6.28 7.33
CA LEU A 80 5.78 5.14 7.60
C LEU A 80 5.28 4.47 6.31
N ALA A 81 4.97 5.26 5.28
CA ALA A 81 4.55 4.74 3.98
C ALA A 81 5.70 4.02 3.25
N LEU A 82 6.90 4.59 3.25
CA LEU A 82 8.09 4.01 2.61
C LEU A 82 8.49 2.68 3.27
N ALA A 83 8.44 2.62 4.60
CA ALA A 83 8.74 1.39 5.34
C ALA A 83 7.70 0.29 5.17
N ALA A 84 6.52 0.62 4.62
CA ALA A 84 5.51 -0.36 4.26
C ALA A 84 5.68 -0.90 2.82
N SER A 85 6.41 -0.20 1.94
CA SER A 85 6.50 -0.54 0.52
C SER A 85 7.78 -1.24 0.10
N GLU A 86 8.95 -0.84 0.61
CA GLU A 86 10.22 -1.20 -0.03
C GLU A 86 11.21 -1.94 0.87
N ASP A 87 11.20 -1.75 2.19
CA ASP A 87 12.17 -2.41 3.08
C ASP A 87 11.64 -2.57 4.50
N HIS A 88 11.44 -3.84 4.93
CA HIS A 88 11.20 -4.14 6.34
C HIS A 88 12.43 -3.85 7.22
N ASP A 89 13.62 -3.78 6.61
CA ASP A 89 14.93 -3.59 7.29
C ASP A 89 15.30 -2.13 7.52
N ARG A 90 14.48 -1.18 7.05
CA ARG A 90 14.70 0.24 7.32
C ARG A 90 14.45 0.51 8.80
N ARG A 91 15.50 0.91 9.53
CA ARG A 91 15.41 1.26 10.96
C ARG A 91 14.49 2.47 11.12
N LEU A 92 13.28 2.22 11.59
CA LEU A 92 12.31 3.23 11.95
C LEU A 92 12.61 3.74 13.36
N SER A 93 12.14 4.95 13.68
CA SER A 93 12.15 5.38 15.07
C SER A 93 11.20 4.49 15.89
N PRO A 94 11.46 4.25 17.19
CA PRO A 94 10.59 3.41 18.03
C PRO A 94 9.12 3.87 18.04
N ARG A 95 8.92 5.17 17.83
CA ARG A 95 7.61 5.80 17.70
C ARG A 95 6.87 5.32 16.44
N LEU A 96 7.55 5.28 15.30
CA LEU A 96 6.97 4.85 14.02
C LEU A 96 6.82 3.32 13.97
N GLU A 97 7.69 2.56 14.65
CA GLU A 97 7.55 1.11 14.76
C GLU A 97 6.24 0.72 15.45
N LYS A 98 5.89 1.38 16.57
CA LYS A 98 4.59 1.18 17.23
C LYS A 98 3.41 1.48 16.31
N LEU A 99 3.48 2.56 15.53
CA LEU A 99 2.44 2.89 14.54
C LEU A 99 2.33 1.81 13.46
N ARG A 100 3.46 1.25 13.01
CA ARG A 100 3.48 0.16 12.03
C ARG A 100 2.80 -1.10 12.58
N LEU A 101 2.94 -1.37 13.88
CA LEU A 101 2.23 -2.46 14.57
C LEU A 101 0.74 -2.16 14.80
N GLY A 102 0.27 -0.96 14.49
CA GLY A 102 -1.11 -0.54 14.69
C GLY A 102 -1.42 -0.08 16.12
N GLU A 103 -0.41 0.35 16.87
CA GLU A 103 -0.55 0.86 18.23
C GLU A 103 -0.18 2.35 18.35
N CYS A 104 -0.87 3.07 19.24
CA CYS A 104 -0.53 4.46 19.51
C CYS A 104 0.85 4.53 20.20
N PRO A 105 1.75 5.45 19.80
CA PRO A 105 3.07 5.53 20.40
C PRO A 105 3.09 5.96 21.86
N ARG A 106 2.03 6.67 22.30
CA ARG A 106 1.89 7.13 23.68
C ARG A 106 1.53 5.95 24.57
N ASN A 107 2.36 5.66 25.57
CA ASN A 107 2.10 4.60 26.54
C ASN A 107 0.73 4.83 27.23
N GLY A 108 -0.09 3.79 27.28
CA GLY A 108 -1.43 3.83 27.88
C GLY A 108 -2.53 4.42 26.98
N CYS A 109 -2.25 4.74 25.72
CA CYS A 109 -3.28 5.17 24.77
C CYS A 109 -3.76 3.98 23.92
N GLU A 110 -5.04 3.62 24.05
CA GLU A 110 -5.66 2.52 23.29
C GLU A 110 -6.38 2.99 22.01
N SER A 111 -6.23 4.26 21.64
CA SER A 111 -6.87 4.78 20.43
C SER A 111 -6.33 4.12 19.17
N ARG A 112 -7.26 3.61 18.37
CA ARG A 112 -6.99 3.05 17.04
C ARG A 112 -7.25 4.03 15.91
N PHE A 113 -7.63 5.26 16.21
CA PHE A 113 -8.03 6.25 15.22
C PHE A 113 -7.13 7.49 15.26
N TYR A 114 -6.83 7.97 14.06
CA TYR A 114 -6.13 9.22 13.81
C TYR A 114 -6.99 10.11 12.92
N GLN A 115 -6.88 11.40 13.17
CA GLN A 115 -7.51 12.45 12.40
C GLN A 115 -6.45 13.14 11.56
N VAL A 116 -6.63 13.13 10.25
CA VAL A 116 -5.74 13.78 9.29
C VAL A 116 -6.36 15.09 8.85
N VAL A 117 -5.57 16.16 8.93
CA VAL A 117 -5.98 17.53 8.58
C VAL A 117 -4.95 18.12 7.62
N LEU A 118 -5.45 18.76 6.56
CA LEU A 118 -4.64 19.58 5.67
C LEU A 118 -4.73 21.04 6.11
N THR A 119 -3.66 21.50 6.74
CA THR A 119 -3.49 22.87 7.23
C THR A 119 -2.82 23.79 6.23
N ALA A 120 -2.20 23.26 5.17
CA ALA A 120 -1.51 24.08 4.19
C ALA A 120 -2.46 25.05 3.46
N PRO A 121 -2.03 26.30 3.24
CA PRO A 121 -2.64 27.17 2.25
C PRO A 121 -2.30 26.64 0.86
N GLY A 122 -3.31 26.32 0.06
CA GLY A 122 -3.12 25.81 -1.29
C GLY A 122 -4.27 26.24 -2.19
N ARG A 123 -4.02 26.23 -3.51
CA ARG A 123 -5.01 26.58 -4.54
C ARG A 123 -6.00 25.45 -4.85
N PHE A 124 -6.08 24.43 -3.99
CA PHE A 124 -6.89 23.23 -4.19
C PHE A 124 -8.01 23.17 -3.15
N ASP A 125 -9.13 22.53 -3.52
CA ASP A 125 -10.21 22.25 -2.60
C ASP A 125 -9.82 21.12 -1.64
N ARG A 126 -9.65 21.45 -0.37
CA ARG A 126 -9.29 20.51 0.70
C ARG A 126 -10.33 19.41 0.88
N GLY A 127 -11.62 19.75 0.78
CA GLY A 127 -12.70 18.79 0.93
C GLY A 127 -12.70 17.77 -0.20
N TRP A 128 -12.48 18.24 -1.43
CA TRP A 128 -12.30 17.37 -2.59
C TRP A 128 -11.09 16.45 -2.43
N VAL A 129 -9.92 16.99 -2.05
CA VAL A 129 -8.69 16.18 -1.89
C VAL A 129 -8.85 15.13 -0.79
N LEU A 130 -9.43 15.48 0.36
CA LEU A 130 -9.66 14.54 1.45
C LEU A 130 -10.69 13.46 1.10
N GLY A 131 -11.79 13.85 0.44
CA GLY A 131 -12.78 12.90 -0.07
C GLY A 131 -12.18 11.95 -1.09
N ARG A 132 -11.34 12.47 -2.00
CA ARG A 132 -10.65 11.65 -3.00
C ARG A 132 -9.62 10.72 -2.37
N THR A 133 -8.88 11.19 -1.37
CA THR A 133 -7.95 10.37 -0.57
C THR A 133 -8.68 9.21 0.09
N GLN A 134 -9.86 9.45 0.67
CA GLN A 134 -10.67 8.39 1.27
C GLN A 134 -11.12 7.34 0.24
N GLN A 135 -11.51 7.76 -0.96
CA GLN A 135 -11.87 6.84 -2.05
C GLN A 135 -10.68 5.97 -2.48
N LEU A 136 -9.50 6.57 -2.60
CA LEU A 136 -8.26 5.86 -2.96
C LEU A 136 -7.86 4.84 -1.90
N ILE A 137 -7.97 5.18 -0.61
CA ILE A 137 -7.70 4.26 0.51
C ILE A 137 -8.71 3.10 0.51
N ALA A 138 -9.99 3.39 0.25
CA ALA A 138 -11.04 2.38 0.16
C ALA A 138 -10.91 1.45 -1.06
N GLY A 139 -9.89 1.63 -1.90
CA GLY A 139 -9.68 0.83 -3.10
C GLY A 139 -10.66 1.16 -4.23
N LYS A 140 -11.49 2.20 -4.08
CA LYS A 140 -12.30 2.76 -5.15
C LYS A 140 -11.43 3.63 -6.05
N ARG A 141 -10.46 3.00 -6.73
CA ARG A 141 -9.83 3.59 -7.91
C ARG A 141 -10.87 3.56 -9.02
N GLU A 142 -11.64 4.64 -9.14
CA GLU A 142 -12.12 4.97 -10.49
C GLU A 142 -10.88 5.19 -11.35
N PRO A 143 -10.70 4.44 -12.45
CA PRO A 143 -9.57 4.63 -13.34
C PRO A 143 -9.73 5.98 -14.03
N LEU A 144 -9.22 7.04 -13.39
CA LEU A 144 -9.12 8.38 -13.98
C LEU A 144 -8.07 8.44 -15.10
N LEU A 145 -7.35 7.34 -15.31
CA LEU A 145 -6.79 7.00 -16.61
C LEU A 145 -7.81 6.16 -17.38
N SER A 146 -8.88 6.81 -17.84
CA SER A 146 -9.30 6.54 -19.21
C SER A 146 -8.15 7.05 -20.08
N MET A 147 -7.06 6.25 -20.18
CA MET A 147 -6.27 6.23 -21.39
C MET A 147 -7.30 5.94 -22.47
N ARG A 148 -7.84 7.00 -23.06
CA ARG A 148 -8.55 6.93 -24.32
C ARG A 148 -7.53 6.25 -25.21
N PRO A 149 -7.67 4.96 -25.54
CA PRO A 149 -6.75 4.35 -26.47
C PRO A 149 -7.14 5.03 -27.78
N SER A 150 -6.38 6.04 -28.20
CA SER A 150 -6.47 6.64 -29.52
C SER A 150 -5.92 5.66 -30.58
N LEU A 151 -6.15 4.37 -30.38
CA LEU A 151 -5.90 3.32 -31.34
C LEU A 151 -7.24 3.05 -32.00
N SER A 152 -7.31 3.46 -33.26
CA SER A 152 -8.38 3.15 -34.19
C SER A 152 -8.87 1.70 -33.99
N PRO A 153 -10.19 1.43 -34.10
CA PRO A 153 -10.74 0.08 -34.00
C PRO A 153 -10.09 -0.93 -34.96
N GLU A 154 -9.44 -0.48 -36.04
CA GLU A 154 -8.66 -1.33 -36.94
C GLU A 154 -7.36 -1.85 -36.30
N THR A 155 -6.63 -1.01 -35.57
CA THR A 155 -5.34 -1.37 -34.97
C THR A 155 -5.48 -2.40 -33.83
N ARG A 156 -6.67 -2.47 -33.21
CA ARG A 156 -6.98 -3.41 -32.12
C ARG A 156 -7.22 -4.84 -32.62
N ARG A 157 -7.68 -5.01 -33.87
CA ARG A 157 -7.88 -6.34 -34.48
C ARG A 157 -6.58 -6.93 -34.97
N THR A 158 -5.71 -6.11 -35.56
CA THR A 158 -4.37 -6.54 -36.02
C THR A 158 -3.45 -6.90 -34.86
N THR A 159 -3.43 -6.11 -33.78
CA THR A 159 -2.65 -6.44 -32.57
C THR A 159 -3.11 -7.72 -31.88
N ARG A 160 -4.41 -8.00 -31.81
CA ARG A 160 -4.92 -9.29 -31.28
C ARG A 160 -4.52 -10.49 -32.13
N ARG A 161 -4.53 -10.35 -33.45
CA ARG A 161 -4.08 -11.40 -34.37
C ARG A 161 -2.58 -11.64 -34.24
N LEU A 162 -1.77 -10.58 -34.21
CA LEU A 162 -0.32 -10.67 -34.04
C LEU A 162 0.06 -11.29 -32.68
N ALA A 163 -0.59 -10.87 -31.60
CA ALA A 163 -0.38 -11.45 -30.28
C ALA A 163 -0.75 -12.95 -30.25
N GLY A 164 -1.85 -13.33 -30.89
CA GLY A 164 -2.25 -14.74 -31.01
C GLY A 164 -1.26 -15.58 -31.80
N ILE A 165 -0.76 -15.05 -32.93
CA ILE A 165 0.28 -15.71 -33.74
C ILE A 165 1.54 -15.87 -32.91
N ALA A 166 2.03 -14.80 -32.27
CA ALA A 166 3.24 -14.86 -31.45
C ALA A 166 3.13 -15.93 -30.34
N LEU A 167 2.00 -15.98 -29.64
CA LEU A 167 1.77 -16.95 -28.57
C LEU A 167 1.71 -18.39 -29.09
N ALA A 168 1.02 -18.62 -30.22
CA ALA A 168 0.99 -19.93 -30.87
C ALA A 168 2.38 -20.38 -31.34
N THR A 169 3.16 -19.45 -31.92
CA THR A 169 4.52 -19.75 -32.37
C THR A 169 5.43 -20.12 -31.19
N PHE A 170 5.32 -19.40 -30.09
CA PHE A 170 6.08 -19.68 -28.86
C PHE A 170 5.69 -21.05 -28.27
N PHE A 171 4.40 -21.38 -28.28
CA PHE A 171 3.91 -22.66 -27.80
C PHE A 171 4.43 -23.83 -28.66
N VAL A 172 4.37 -23.70 -29.99
CA VAL A 172 4.90 -24.73 -30.90
C VAL A 172 6.40 -24.89 -30.74
N ALA A 173 7.15 -23.78 -30.66
CA ALA A 173 8.60 -23.81 -30.43
C ALA A 173 8.95 -24.47 -29.07
N PHE A 174 8.18 -24.17 -28.02
CA PHE A 174 8.35 -24.79 -26.71
C PHE A 174 8.09 -26.30 -26.75
N VAL A 175 7.00 -26.75 -27.39
CA VAL A 175 6.69 -28.17 -27.52
C VAL A 175 7.74 -28.90 -28.36
N ALA A 176 8.19 -28.33 -29.47
CA ALA A 176 9.25 -28.89 -30.30
C ALA A 176 10.58 -28.99 -29.52
N TYR A 177 10.97 -27.93 -28.82
CA TYR A 177 12.12 -27.94 -27.91
C TYR A 177 11.98 -29.06 -26.88
N ARG A 178 10.83 -29.16 -26.20
CA ARG A 178 10.58 -30.17 -25.18
C ARG A 178 10.66 -31.59 -25.75
N LEU A 179 10.11 -31.85 -26.94
CA LEU A 179 10.14 -33.17 -27.57
C LEU A 179 11.54 -33.57 -28.05
N VAL A 180 12.28 -32.64 -28.66
CA VAL A 180 13.64 -32.90 -29.14
C VAL A 180 14.57 -33.09 -27.94
N PHE A 181 14.60 -32.14 -27.01
CA PHE A 181 15.54 -32.15 -25.89
C PHE A 181 15.28 -33.30 -24.89
N PHE A 182 14.03 -33.66 -24.62
CA PHE A 182 13.73 -34.78 -23.70
C PHE A 182 13.91 -36.17 -24.33
N ARG A 183 13.89 -36.30 -25.68
CA ARG A 183 14.16 -37.60 -26.33
C ARG A 183 15.64 -37.81 -26.63
N SER A 184 16.44 -36.74 -26.75
CA SER A 184 17.82 -36.85 -27.24
C SER A 184 18.93 -36.64 -26.21
N GLN A 185 18.63 -36.38 -24.93
CA GLN A 185 19.68 -36.29 -23.90
C GLN A 185 19.50 -37.34 -22.79
N PRO A 186 20.43 -38.32 -22.65
CA PRO A 186 20.64 -38.98 -21.38
C PRO A 186 21.13 -37.93 -20.37
N ILE A 187 20.48 -37.88 -19.20
CA ILE A 187 20.74 -36.88 -18.15
C ILE A 187 22.25 -36.85 -17.83
N PRO A 188 22.99 -35.75 -18.11
CA PRO A 188 24.45 -35.72 -17.95
C PRO A 188 24.95 -35.83 -16.51
N PHE A 189 24.04 -35.86 -15.52
CA PHE A 189 24.36 -35.94 -14.08
C PHE A 189 23.84 -37.19 -13.37
N VAL A 190 23.23 -38.15 -14.08
CA VAL A 190 22.94 -39.46 -13.50
C VAL A 190 24.02 -40.42 -13.98
N GLN A 191 25.13 -40.48 -13.23
CA GLN A 191 26.03 -41.63 -13.33
C GLN A 191 25.17 -42.87 -13.02
N PRO A 192 25.02 -43.83 -13.95
CA PRO A 192 24.41 -45.10 -13.61
C PRO A 192 25.27 -45.71 -12.50
N LYS A 193 24.70 -45.88 -11.30
CA LYS A 193 25.35 -46.64 -10.23
C LYS A 193 25.75 -47.98 -10.83
N SER A 194 27.06 -48.22 -10.93
CA SER A 194 27.58 -49.50 -11.39
C SER A 194 27.04 -50.60 -10.46
N PRO A 195 26.59 -51.74 -10.99
CA PRO A 195 25.99 -52.81 -10.20
C PRO A 195 27.02 -53.60 -9.36
N PHE A 196 28.30 -53.23 -9.40
CA PHE A 196 29.36 -53.93 -8.70
C PHE A 196 29.62 -53.27 -7.34
N THR A 197 28.80 -53.65 -6.36
CA THR A 197 29.12 -53.42 -4.95
C THR A 197 30.14 -54.48 -4.57
N VAL A 198 31.43 -54.13 -4.53
CA VAL A 198 32.46 -55.03 -4.02
C VAL A 198 32.29 -55.13 -2.51
N GLU A 199 31.92 -56.31 -2.02
CA GLU A 199 31.84 -56.60 -0.58
C GLU A 199 33.24 -56.50 0.04
N PRO A 200 33.45 -55.65 1.07
CA PRO A 200 34.77 -55.38 1.64
C PRO A 200 35.36 -56.57 2.43
N THR A 201 34.65 -57.68 2.55
CA THR A 201 35.11 -58.93 3.18
C THR A 201 35.93 -59.83 2.26
N SER A 202 36.09 -59.48 0.98
CA SER A 202 36.86 -60.24 0.00
C SER A 202 38.34 -59.83 -0.13
N ILE A 203 38.78 -58.81 0.63
CA ILE A 203 40.19 -58.42 0.66
C ILE A 203 40.90 -59.28 1.71
N ASP A 204 41.63 -60.29 1.23
CA ASP A 204 42.50 -61.13 2.04
C ASP A 204 43.60 -60.27 2.70
N PRO A 205 43.67 -60.20 4.05
CA PRO A 205 44.65 -59.38 4.75
C PRO A 205 46.09 -59.93 4.69
N SER A 206 46.33 -61.08 4.05
CA SER A 206 47.65 -61.73 3.99
C SER A 206 48.57 -61.22 2.86
N GLN A 207 48.15 -60.24 2.05
CA GLN A 207 48.97 -59.64 0.97
C GLN A 207 49.46 -58.22 1.25
N ARG A 208 49.77 -57.88 2.51
CA ARG A 208 50.59 -56.69 2.81
C ARG A 208 51.92 -57.08 3.44
#